data_AF-A0A285RKZ0-F1
#
_entry.id   AF-A0A285RKZ0-F1
#
_cell.length_a   1.000
_cell.length_b   1.000
_cell.length_c   1.000
_cell.angle_alpha   90.00
_cell.angle_beta   90.00
_cell.angle_gamma   90.00
#
_symmetry.space_group_name_H-M   'P 1'
#
loop_
_entity.id
_entity.type
_entity.pdbx_description
1 polymer ?
#
loop_
_entity_poly.entity_id
_entity_poly.type
_entity_poly.pdbx_seq_one_letter_code
_entity_poly.pdbx_strand_id
1 'polypeptide(L)'
;MTPPEAPATDRDGRSAGSAPAVSVCPPASPAPRIAVLRVRADFLRAASAQRLALPGFLLQARQRGAAEAPPADIIRIGFTCSKKIGNAVARNRAKRRLREVARLGLPELGLPGWDYVLVGRPEATASRPFSELQSDFAKAIRDIHAGRSLKPRPPQPGQKGRRRGK
;
A
#
# COMPACT_ATOMS: atom_id res chain seq x y z
N MET A 1 25.50 -46.71 47.98
CA MET A 1 24.56 -47.70 47.42
C MET A 1 23.21 -47.04 47.20
N THR A 2 22.49 -47.51 46.20
CA THR A 2 21.15 -47.10 45.72
C THR A 2 20.25 -48.35 45.85
N PRO A 3 18.89 -48.31 45.89
CA PRO A 3 17.89 -47.32 46.35
C PRO A 3 17.10 -47.93 47.58
N PRO A 4 15.73 -48.01 47.75
CA PRO A 4 14.59 -48.03 46.81
C PRO A 4 13.54 -46.88 46.95
N GLU A 5 12.61 -46.82 45.99
CA GLU A 5 11.56 -45.81 45.81
C GLU A 5 10.20 -46.16 46.46
N ALA A 6 9.42 -45.11 46.82
CA ALA A 6 7.96 -44.93 46.60
C ALA A 6 6.95 -45.96 47.22
N PRO A 7 5.61 -45.70 47.27
CA PRO A 7 4.83 -44.64 46.58
C PRO A 7 3.68 -43.96 47.38
N ALA A 8 3.02 -42.98 46.71
CA ALA A 8 1.60 -42.55 46.88
C ALA A 8 1.22 -41.88 48.24
N THR A 9 0.21 -41.01 48.40
CA THR A 9 -0.77 -40.24 47.57
C THR A 9 -1.40 -39.19 48.51
N ASP A 10 -1.99 -38.05 48.13
CA ASP A 10 -2.17 -37.31 46.86
C ASP A 10 -2.46 -35.82 47.22
N ARG A 11 -2.58 -34.90 46.25
CA ARG A 11 -3.38 -33.65 46.37
C ARG A 11 -3.56 -32.88 45.05
N ASP A 12 -4.80 -32.90 44.57
CA ASP A 12 -5.55 -31.79 43.94
C ASP A 12 -4.81 -30.80 43.04
N GLY A 13 -4.99 -30.95 41.73
CA GLY A 13 -4.53 -30.00 40.70
C GLY A 13 -5.06 -30.31 39.31
N ARG A 14 -6.37 -30.58 39.18
CA ARG A 14 -7.02 -31.10 37.96
C ARG A 14 -6.69 -30.26 36.71
N SER A 15 -5.88 -30.85 35.81
CA SER A 15 -5.65 -30.36 34.45
C SER A 15 -6.33 -31.30 33.45
N ALA A 16 -7.20 -30.75 32.58
CA ALA A 16 -7.60 -31.37 31.32
C ALA A 16 -8.25 -30.33 30.40
N GLY A 17 -7.91 -30.41 29.11
CA GLY A 17 -8.16 -29.36 28.11
C GLY A 17 -9.61 -28.96 27.87
N SER A 18 -9.79 -27.66 27.64
CA SER A 18 -10.71 -27.15 26.63
C SER A 18 -10.04 -25.98 25.91
N ALA A 19 -9.28 -26.30 24.87
CA ALA A 19 -8.92 -25.30 23.88
C ALA A 19 -10.21 -24.98 23.10
N PRO A 20 -10.70 -23.73 23.09
CA PRO A 20 -11.89 -23.41 22.31
C PRO A 20 -11.60 -23.70 20.84
N ALA A 21 -12.56 -24.36 20.19
CA ALA A 21 -12.48 -24.74 18.78
C ALA A 21 -12.55 -23.50 17.88
N VAL A 22 -11.45 -22.74 17.81
CA VAL A 22 -11.21 -21.80 16.72
C VAL A 22 -10.95 -22.64 15.50
N SER A 23 -12.00 -22.88 14.71
CA SER A 23 -11.90 -23.44 13.37
C SER A 23 -11.01 -22.54 12.53
N VAL A 24 -9.72 -22.84 12.50
CA VAL A 24 -8.76 -22.21 11.58
C VAL A 24 -9.02 -22.81 10.21
N CYS A 25 -10.08 -22.32 9.55
CA CYS A 25 -10.17 -22.42 8.10
C CYS A 25 -8.91 -21.74 7.53
N PRO A 26 -8.01 -22.47 6.86
CA PRO A 26 -6.88 -21.83 6.21
C PRO A 26 -7.44 -20.87 5.14
N PRO A 27 -7.08 -19.58 5.16
CA PRO A 27 -7.53 -18.68 4.10
C PRO A 27 -6.98 -19.19 2.77
N ALA A 28 -7.89 -19.52 1.85
CA ALA A 28 -7.52 -19.91 0.50
C ALA A 28 -6.77 -18.76 -0.17
N SER A 29 -5.52 -19.03 -0.55
CA SER A 29 -4.51 -18.08 -1.03
C SER A 29 -4.04 -17.05 0.02
N PRO A 30 -2.71 -16.85 0.20
CA PRO A 30 -2.19 -15.82 1.08
C PRO A 30 -2.54 -14.43 0.54
N ALA A 31 -3.10 -13.57 1.40
CA ALA A 31 -3.38 -12.18 1.04
C ALA A 31 -2.09 -11.47 0.58
N PRO A 32 -2.16 -10.60 -0.46
CA PRO A 32 -0.97 -10.02 -1.05
C PRO A 32 -0.21 -9.13 -0.06
N ARG A 33 1.12 -9.31 0.00
CA ARG A 33 1.97 -8.59 0.97
C ARG A 33 2.20 -7.16 0.51
N ILE A 34 1.61 -6.18 1.20
CA ILE A 34 1.74 -4.76 0.85
C ILE A 34 3.02 -4.17 1.48
N ALA A 35 3.96 -3.74 0.63
CA ALA A 35 5.20 -3.07 1.02
C ALA A 35 5.19 -1.59 0.63
N VAL A 36 5.94 -0.75 1.35
CA VAL A 36 6.05 0.70 1.04
C VAL A 36 7.26 0.96 0.15
N LEU A 37 7.06 1.69 -0.96
CA LEU A 37 8.11 2.20 -1.83
C LEU A 37 8.99 3.22 -1.09
N ARG A 38 10.29 2.94 -1.02
CA ARG A 38 11.31 3.78 -0.34
C ARG A 38 12.33 4.39 -1.31
N VAL A 39 12.68 3.68 -2.39
CA VAL A 39 13.79 4.04 -3.29
C VAL A 39 13.33 5.04 -4.37
N ARG A 40 14.04 6.17 -4.50
CA ARG A 40 13.70 7.23 -5.45
C ARG A 40 13.62 6.76 -6.90
N ALA A 41 14.47 5.81 -7.32
CA ALA A 41 14.46 5.26 -8.67
C ALA A 41 13.10 4.61 -9.02
N ASP A 42 12.49 3.88 -8.07
CA ASP A 42 11.19 3.24 -8.30
C ASP A 42 10.04 4.26 -8.39
N PHE A 43 10.10 5.36 -7.62
CA PHE A 43 9.16 6.47 -7.81
C PHE A 43 9.26 7.10 -9.20
N LEU A 44 10.48 7.23 -9.75
CA LEU A 44 10.68 7.75 -11.12
C LEU A 44 10.19 6.75 -12.19
N ARG A 45 10.44 5.44 -12.00
CA ARG A 45 9.90 4.38 -12.85
C ARG A 45 8.36 4.39 -12.88
N ALA A 46 7.71 4.47 -11.72
CA ALA A 46 6.25 4.58 -11.63
C ALA A 46 5.73 5.91 -12.23
N ALA A 47 6.47 7.01 -12.08
CA ALA A 47 6.06 8.30 -12.62
C ALA A 47 6.06 8.38 -14.16
N SER A 48 6.90 7.57 -14.81
CA SER A 48 6.97 7.41 -16.27
C SER A 48 6.04 6.32 -16.82
N ALA A 49 5.21 5.70 -15.98
CA ALA A 49 4.32 4.60 -16.36
C ALA A 49 2.86 5.06 -16.54
N GLN A 50 1.91 4.12 -16.47
CA GLN A 50 0.49 4.39 -16.58
C GLN A 50 0.02 5.33 -15.48
N ARG A 51 -0.95 6.20 -15.79
CA ARG A 51 -1.44 7.19 -14.83
C ARG A 51 -2.90 7.53 -15.07
N LEU A 52 -3.61 7.79 -13.99
CA LEU A 52 -5.01 8.19 -14.00
C LEU A 52 -5.23 9.36 -13.03
N ALA A 53 -5.72 10.46 -13.60
CA ALA A 53 -6.01 11.68 -12.88
C ALA A 53 -7.43 11.62 -12.32
N LEU A 54 -7.56 11.63 -10.99
CA LEU A 54 -8.82 11.72 -10.27
C LEU A 54 -8.97 13.13 -9.67
N PRO A 55 -10.18 13.51 -9.18
CA PRO A 55 -10.36 14.78 -8.50
C PRO A 55 -9.56 14.85 -7.19
N GLY A 56 -9.55 13.78 -6.40
CA GLY A 56 -8.83 13.73 -5.12
C GLY A 56 -7.31 13.61 -5.23
N PHE A 57 -6.78 12.91 -6.24
CA PHE A 57 -5.35 12.59 -6.38
C PHE A 57 -4.98 12.20 -7.82
N LEU A 58 -3.70 11.94 -8.06
CA LEU A 58 -3.23 11.26 -9.27
C LEU A 58 -2.72 9.87 -8.86
N LEU A 59 -3.23 8.82 -9.48
CA LEU A 59 -2.68 7.47 -9.36
C LEU A 59 -1.68 7.26 -10.49
N GLN A 60 -0.49 6.78 -10.13
CA GLN A 60 0.51 6.26 -11.06
C GLN A 60 0.63 4.75 -10.78
N ALA A 61 0.69 3.93 -11.82
CA ALA A 61 0.80 2.49 -11.70
C ALA A 61 1.78 1.91 -12.72
N ARG A 62 2.55 0.92 -12.28
CA ARG A 62 3.53 0.21 -13.10
C ARG A 62 3.46 -1.28 -12.78
N GLN A 63 3.31 -2.12 -13.79
CA GLN A 63 3.64 -3.53 -13.69
C GLN A 63 5.17 -3.68 -13.71
N ARG A 64 5.75 -4.42 -12.75
CA ARG A 64 7.19 -4.73 -12.76
C ARG A 64 7.50 -5.77 -13.83
N GLY A 65 8.67 -5.64 -14.46
CA GLY A 65 9.20 -6.68 -15.36
C GLY A 65 9.73 -7.87 -14.58
N ALA A 66 9.85 -9.03 -15.24
CA ALA A 66 10.27 -10.29 -14.61
C ALA A 66 11.60 -10.20 -13.84
N ALA A 67 12.58 -9.46 -14.36
CA ALA A 67 13.89 -9.26 -13.70
C ALA A 67 13.87 -8.31 -12.48
N GLU A 68 12.78 -7.58 -12.25
CA GLU A 68 12.60 -6.68 -11.09
C GLU A 68 11.62 -7.24 -10.04
N ALA A 69 11.16 -8.48 -10.20
CA ALA A 69 10.18 -9.10 -9.31
C ALA A 69 10.85 -9.64 -8.02
N PRO A 70 10.58 -9.06 -6.83
CA PRO A 70 10.64 -9.84 -5.58
C PRO A 70 9.50 -10.89 -5.60
N PRO A 71 9.35 -11.80 -4.61
CA PRO A 71 8.31 -12.84 -4.63
C PRO A 71 6.94 -12.30 -5.09
N ALA A 72 6.32 -13.06 -6.00
CA ALA A 72 5.27 -12.59 -6.90
C ALA A 72 4.12 -11.89 -6.18
N ASP A 73 3.84 -12.32 -4.95
CA ASP A 73 2.71 -11.94 -4.08
C ASP A 73 2.83 -10.54 -3.45
N ILE A 74 3.91 -9.79 -3.71
CA ILE A 74 4.13 -8.46 -3.13
C ILE A 74 3.45 -7.37 -3.98
N ILE A 75 2.69 -6.50 -3.33
CA ILE A 75 2.24 -5.20 -3.88
C ILE A 75 3.15 -4.10 -3.30
N ARG A 76 3.58 -3.11 -4.08
CA ARG A 76 4.33 -1.96 -3.56
C ARG A 76 3.53 -0.66 -3.68
N ILE A 77 3.51 0.17 -2.63
CA ILE A 77 2.87 1.50 -2.64
C ILE A 77 3.75 2.66 -2.18
N GLY A 78 3.75 3.74 -2.94
CA GLY A 78 4.37 5.03 -2.61
C GLY A 78 3.34 6.14 -2.40
N PHE A 79 3.70 7.15 -1.59
CA PHE A 79 2.86 8.32 -1.32
C PHE A 79 3.64 9.61 -1.54
N THR A 80 3.18 10.44 -2.47
CA THR A 80 3.82 11.72 -2.82
C THR A 80 2.90 12.88 -2.46
N CYS A 81 3.30 13.69 -1.48
CA CYS A 81 2.56 14.89 -1.08
C CYS A 81 3.45 16.12 -1.31
N SER A 82 3.18 16.88 -2.37
CA SER A 82 4.00 18.05 -2.73
C SER A 82 3.86 19.21 -1.74
N LYS A 83 4.83 20.14 -1.73
CA LYS A 83 4.76 21.40 -0.95
C LYS A 83 3.53 22.25 -1.33
N LYS A 84 2.98 22.08 -2.54
CA LYS A 84 1.79 22.80 -3.01
C LYS A 84 0.48 22.39 -2.31
N ILE A 85 0.47 21.35 -1.48
CA ILE A 85 -0.75 20.92 -0.76
C ILE A 85 -1.14 21.90 0.36
N GLY A 86 -0.23 22.78 0.78
CA GLY A 86 -0.47 23.79 1.81
C GLY A 86 0.47 23.59 3.01
N ASN A 87 0.00 23.98 4.19
CA ASN A 87 0.76 23.90 5.43
C ASN A 87 1.07 22.43 5.85
N ALA A 88 1.92 22.28 6.88
CA ALA A 88 2.32 20.96 7.37
C ALA A 88 1.14 20.08 7.80
N VAL A 89 0.08 20.67 8.39
CA VAL A 89 -1.11 19.96 8.84
C VAL A 89 -1.93 19.44 7.66
N ALA A 90 -2.20 20.27 6.65
CA ALA A 90 -2.90 19.88 5.43
C ALA A 90 -2.15 18.77 4.67
N ARG A 91 -0.82 18.90 4.54
CA ARG A 91 0.05 17.88 3.93
C ARG A 91 0.01 16.56 4.72
N ASN A 92 0.08 16.62 6.05
CA ASN A 92 0.03 15.43 6.91
C ASN A 92 -1.36 14.76 6.88
N ARG A 93 -2.44 15.55 6.86
CA ARG A 93 -3.82 15.07 6.71
C ARG A 93 -4.01 14.38 5.35
N ALA A 94 -3.58 14.99 4.25
CA ALA A 94 -3.58 14.35 2.93
C ALA A 94 -2.79 13.02 2.92
N LYS A 95 -1.58 13.00 3.51
CA LYS A 95 -0.75 11.78 3.59
C LYS A 95 -1.40 10.67 4.44
N ARG A 96 -2.05 11.02 5.56
CA ARG A 96 -2.81 10.07 6.40
C ARG A 96 -4.00 9.50 5.63
N ARG A 97 -4.79 10.37 4.96
CA ARG A 97 -5.95 9.95 4.17
C ARG A 97 -5.60 9.03 3.00
N LEU A 98 -4.57 9.36 2.23
CA LEU A 98 -4.10 8.49 1.14
C LEU A 98 -3.61 7.12 1.64
N ARG A 99 -2.94 7.07 2.79
CA ARG A 99 -2.53 5.82 3.42
C ARG A 99 -3.72 4.96 3.81
N GLU A 100 -4.77 5.55 4.38
CA GLU A 100 -5.95 4.79 4.80
C GLU A 100 -6.76 4.26 3.62
N VAL A 101 -6.97 5.09 2.58
CA VAL A 101 -7.59 4.64 1.31
C VAL A 101 -6.87 3.44 0.72
N ALA A 102 -5.53 3.47 0.71
CA ALA A 102 -4.75 2.36 0.20
C ALA A 102 -4.72 1.13 1.12
N ARG A 103 -4.71 1.34 2.45
CA ARG A 103 -4.78 0.26 3.44
C ARG A 103 -6.08 -0.55 3.31
N LEU A 104 -7.19 0.13 3.05
CA LEU A 104 -8.50 -0.49 2.85
C LEU A 104 -8.65 -1.09 1.45
N GLY A 105 -8.26 -0.38 0.39
CA GLY A 105 -8.53 -0.80 -0.99
C GLY A 105 -7.49 -1.72 -1.65
N LEU A 106 -6.20 -1.68 -1.25
CA LEU A 106 -5.18 -2.52 -1.89
C LEU A 106 -5.33 -4.04 -1.65
N PRO A 107 -5.74 -4.53 -0.46
CA PRO A 107 -5.89 -5.97 -0.23
C PRO A 107 -6.90 -6.64 -1.17
N GLU A 108 -7.94 -5.90 -1.58
CA GLU A 108 -9.03 -6.40 -2.43
C GLU A 108 -8.81 -6.11 -3.92
N LEU A 109 -8.26 -4.94 -4.26
CA LEU A 109 -8.22 -4.44 -5.64
C LEU A 109 -6.82 -4.43 -6.25
N GLY A 110 -5.77 -4.47 -5.43
CA GLY A 110 -4.39 -4.38 -5.89
C GLY A 110 -3.89 -5.71 -6.46
N LEU A 111 -3.15 -5.65 -7.56
CA LEU A 111 -2.56 -6.84 -8.18
C LEU A 111 -1.10 -7.04 -7.72
N PRO A 112 -0.71 -8.27 -7.34
CA PRO A 112 0.70 -8.60 -7.10
C PRO A 112 1.58 -8.31 -8.33
N GLY A 113 2.85 -7.99 -8.10
CA GLY A 113 3.75 -7.55 -9.18
C GLY A 113 3.63 -6.06 -9.56
N TRP A 114 2.64 -5.31 -9.04
CA TRP A 114 2.47 -3.89 -9.34
C TRP A 114 3.11 -2.93 -8.31
N ASP A 115 3.53 -1.77 -8.82
CA ASP A 115 3.97 -0.58 -8.10
C ASP A 115 2.91 0.51 -8.26
N TYR A 116 2.27 0.93 -7.17
CA TYR A 116 1.30 2.04 -7.15
C TYR A 116 1.91 3.26 -6.46
N VAL A 117 1.69 4.47 -7.01
CA VAL A 117 2.06 5.72 -6.34
C VAL A 117 0.88 6.67 -6.32
N LEU A 118 0.44 7.03 -5.12
CA LEU A 118 -0.60 8.02 -4.90
C LEU A 118 0.03 9.41 -4.73
N VAL A 119 -0.28 10.32 -5.65
CA VAL A 119 0.19 11.71 -5.63
C VAL A 119 -0.96 12.64 -5.23
N GLY A 120 -0.84 13.25 -4.04
CA GLY A 120 -1.85 14.18 -3.54
C GLY A 120 -1.93 15.46 -4.37
N ARG A 121 -3.14 15.84 -4.77
CA ARG A 121 -3.48 17.14 -5.36
C ARG A 121 -3.62 18.23 -4.28
N PRO A 122 -3.19 19.48 -4.56
CA PRO A 122 -3.47 20.63 -3.73
C PRO A 122 -4.95 20.75 -3.40
N GLU A 123 -5.25 21.11 -2.15
CA GLU A 123 -6.59 21.30 -1.55
C GLU A 123 -7.51 20.07 -1.61
N ALA A 124 -7.81 19.54 -2.79
CA ALA A 124 -8.72 18.43 -3.05
C ALA A 124 -8.44 17.15 -2.24
N THR A 125 -7.17 16.73 -2.07
CA THR A 125 -6.86 15.51 -1.28
C THR A 125 -7.25 15.66 0.19
N ALA A 126 -7.19 16.90 0.72
CA ALA A 126 -7.48 17.17 2.11
C ALA A 126 -8.98 17.42 2.33
N SER A 127 -9.62 18.27 1.52
CA SER A 127 -11.00 18.71 1.72
C SER A 127 -12.07 17.68 1.32
N ARG A 128 -11.88 16.94 0.22
CA ARG A 128 -12.84 15.98 -0.35
C ARG A 128 -13.35 14.97 0.70
N PRO A 129 -14.60 14.46 0.63
CA PRO A 129 -15.09 13.39 1.50
C PRO A 129 -14.25 12.10 1.41
N PHE A 130 -14.22 11.30 2.50
CA PHE A 130 -13.39 10.09 2.54
C PHE A 130 -14.00 8.93 1.74
N SER A 131 -15.33 8.83 1.73
CA SER A 131 -16.10 7.96 0.83
C SER A 131 -15.73 8.20 -0.64
N GLU A 132 -15.76 9.46 -1.10
CA GLU A 132 -15.35 9.82 -2.47
C GLU A 132 -13.91 9.43 -2.80
N LEU A 133 -12.95 9.61 -1.87
CA LEU A 133 -11.56 9.19 -2.10
C LEU A 133 -11.42 7.66 -2.24
N GLN A 134 -12.23 6.88 -1.51
CA GLN A 134 -12.27 5.42 -1.65
C GLN A 134 -12.91 5.01 -2.98
N SER A 135 -14.03 5.63 -3.36
CA SER A 135 -14.70 5.41 -4.65
C SER A 135 -13.80 5.77 -5.84
N ASP A 136 -13.12 6.92 -5.76
CA ASP A 136 -12.10 7.35 -6.72
C ASP A 136 -11.01 6.28 -6.87
N PHE A 137 -10.45 5.80 -5.75
CA PHE A 137 -9.39 4.79 -5.72
C PHE A 137 -9.86 3.47 -6.35
N ALA A 138 -11.02 2.96 -5.92
CA ALA A 138 -11.58 1.74 -6.44
C ALA A 138 -11.90 1.83 -7.95
N LYS A 139 -12.34 3.00 -8.43
CA LYS A 139 -12.49 3.26 -9.86
C LYS A 139 -11.14 3.22 -10.58
N ALA A 140 -10.13 3.94 -10.07
CA ALA A 140 -8.87 4.10 -10.78
C ALA A 140 -8.03 2.83 -10.86
N ILE A 141 -8.05 1.97 -9.83
CA ILE A 141 -7.40 0.66 -9.88
C ILE A 141 -8.06 -0.21 -10.96
N ARG A 142 -9.40 -0.28 -11.00
CA ARG A 142 -10.15 -1.00 -12.05
C ARG A 142 -9.88 -0.46 -13.46
N ASP A 143 -9.87 0.86 -13.64
CA ASP A 143 -9.62 1.49 -14.94
C ASP A 143 -8.17 1.30 -15.43
N ILE A 144 -7.19 1.23 -14.52
CA ILE A 144 -5.80 0.89 -14.86
C ILE A 144 -5.69 -0.56 -15.32
N HIS A 145 -6.27 -1.52 -14.58
CA HIS A 145 -6.21 -2.94 -14.95
C HIS A 145 -7.08 -3.29 -16.16
N ALA A 146 -8.15 -2.52 -16.43
CA ALA A 146 -8.93 -2.61 -17.66
C ALA A 146 -8.29 -1.89 -18.87
N GLY A 147 -7.05 -1.42 -18.77
CA GLY A 147 -6.32 -0.76 -19.87
C GLY A 147 -6.82 0.65 -20.23
N ARG A 148 -7.78 1.22 -19.49
CA ARG A 148 -8.36 2.55 -19.72
C ARG A 148 -7.50 3.72 -19.19
N SER A 149 -6.30 3.42 -18.69
CA SER A 149 -5.35 4.44 -18.22
C SER A 149 -4.82 5.31 -19.37
N LEU A 150 -4.51 6.58 -19.08
CA LEU A 150 -3.86 7.45 -20.07
C LEU A 150 -2.42 6.99 -20.29
N LYS A 151 -1.98 6.94 -21.56
CA LYS A 151 -0.61 6.61 -21.95
C LYS A 151 0.41 7.44 -21.13
N PRO A 152 1.59 6.86 -20.81
CA PRO A 152 2.64 7.57 -20.10
C PRO A 152 3.01 8.86 -20.82
N ARG A 153 3.25 9.94 -20.07
CA ARG A 153 3.80 11.18 -20.66
C ARG A 153 5.25 10.89 -21.05
N PRO A 154 5.71 11.27 -22.26
CA PRO A 154 7.14 11.21 -22.57
C PRO A 154 7.93 12.00 -21.51
N PRO A 155 9.15 11.55 -21.15
CA PRO A 155 9.95 12.23 -20.14
C PRO A 155 10.22 13.66 -20.60
N GLN A 156 9.74 14.63 -19.82
CA GLN A 156 10.02 16.04 -20.08
C GLN A 156 11.54 16.24 -19.96
N PRO A 157 12.26 16.72 -21.00
CA PRO A 157 13.65 17.09 -20.84
C PRO A 157 13.76 18.12 -19.72
N GLY A 158 14.67 17.89 -18.79
CA GLY A 158 14.65 18.55 -17.49
C GLY A 158 14.68 20.08 -17.62
N GLN A 159 13.72 20.75 -16.98
CA GLN A 159 13.81 22.19 -16.74
C GLN A 159 15.03 22.45 -15.84
N LYS A 160 16.19 22.67 -16.46
CA LYS A 160 17.39 23.17 -15.79
C LYS A 160 16.96 24.42 -15.01
N GLY A 161 17.16 24.39 -13.69
CA GLY A 161 16.68 25.45 -12.83
C GLY A 161 17.24 26.79 -13.29
N ARG A 162 16.36 27.77 -13.51
CA ARG A 162 16.78 29.17 -13.68
C ARG A 162 17.47 29.59 -12.39
N ARG A 163 18.81 29.53 -12.37
CA ARG A 163 19.64 30.21 -11.38
C ARG A 163 19.32 31.70 -11.47
N ARG A 164 18.47 32.21 -10.58
CA ARG A 164 18.48 33.63 -10.25
C ARG A 164 19.74 33.86 -9.42
N GLY A 165 20.78 34.39 -10.07
CA GLY A 165 21.88 35.01 -9.35
C GLY A 165 21.37 36.22 -8.57
N LYS A 166 22.06 36.51 -7.47
CA LYS A 166 22.08 37.81 -6.81
C LYS A 166 23.55 38.21 -6.75
#